data_AF-A0A0C3CYQ9-F1
#
_entry.id   AF-A0A0C3CYQ9-F1
#
_cell.length_a   1.000
_cell.length_b   1.000
_cell.length_c   1.000
_cell.angle_alpha   90.00
_cell.angle_beta   90.00
_cell.angle_gamma   90.00
#
_symmetry.space_group_name_H-M   'P 1'
#
loop_
_entity.id
_entity.type
_entity.pdbx_description
1 polymer ?
#
loop_
_entity_poly.entity_id
_entity_poly.type
_entity_poly.pdbx_seq_one_letter_code
_entity_poly.pdbx_strand_id
1 'polypeptide(L)' 'FSLFKNTIIKYRIIDIDIYNFNKTRFIIGIILTVIVVISLERSSRVKVKQPSNRK' A
#
# COMPACT_ATOMS: atom_id res chain seq x y z
N PHE A 1 24.17 1.00 -6.04
CA PHE A 1 23.48 -0.25 -6.44
C PHE A 1 23.86 -1.52 -5.66
N SER A 2 24.77 -1.48 -4.68
CA SER A 2 25.18 -2.68 -3.91
C SER A 2 24.04 -3.28 -3.07
N LEU A 3 23.24 -2.43 -2.40
CA LEU A 3 22.09 -2.87 -1.59
C LEU A 3 21.10 -3.74 -2.39
N PHE A 4 20.77 -3.32 -3.61
CA PHE A 4 19.84 -4.05 -4.47
C PHE A 4 20.36 -5.45 -4.83
N LYS A 5 21.63 -5.55 -5.24
CA LYS A 5 22.28 -6.84 -5.53
C LYS A 5 22.34 -7.73 -4.28
N ASN A 6 22.65 -7.17 -3.12
CA ASN A 6 22.67 -7.89 -1.85
C ASN A 6 21.27 -8.43 -1.48
N THR A 7 20.21 -7.66 -1.72
CA THR A 7 18.83 -8.11 -1.51
C THR A 7 18.45 -9.25 -2.44
N ILE A 8 18.77 -9.14 -3.74
CA ILE A 8 18.53 -10.22 -4.72
C ILE A 8 19.23 -11.51 -4.27
N ILE A 9 20.50 -11.42 -3.88
CA ILE A 9 21.30 -12.57 -3.44
C ILE A 9 20.75 -13.14 -2.12
N LYS A 10 20.46 -12.28 -1.13
CA LYS A 10 19.97 -12.68 0.20
C LYS A 10 18.64 -13.44 0.12
N TYR A 11 17.74 -13.02 -0.75
CA TYR A 11 16.39 -13.60 -0.85
C TYR A 11 16.22 -14.53 -2.06
N ARG A 12 17.29 -14.80 -2.81
CA ARG A 12 17.27 -15.60 -4.04
C ARG A 12 16.17 -15.16 -5.00
N ILE A 13 16.01 -13.84 -5.17
CA ILE A 13 15.05 -13.28 -6.12
C ILE A 13 15.57 -13.62 -7.51
N ILE A 14 14.78 -14.36 -8.28
CA ILE A 14 15.10 -14.71 -9.66
C ILE A 14 14.62 -13.63 -10.61
N ASP A 15 15.26 -13.47 -11.77
CA ASP A 15 14.98 -12.37 -12.70
C ASP A 15 13.51 -12.32 -13.15
N ILE A 16 12.86 -13.49 -13.26
CA ILE A 16 11.44 -13.56 -13.59
C ILE A 16 10.58 -12.86 -12.53
N ASP A 17 10.97 -12.89 -11.26
CA ASP A 17 10.26 -12.25 -10.15
C ASP A 17 10.51 -10.74 -10.06
N ILE A 18 11.62 -10.24 -10.61
CA ILE A 18 11.95 -8.81 -10.64
C ILE A 18 10.93 -8.05 -11.51
N TYR A 19 10.45 -8.67 -12.58
CA TYR A 19 9.52 -8.08 -13.54
C TYR A 19 8.15 -8.78 -13.59
N ASN A 20 7.83 -9.66 -12.64
CA ASN A 20 6.56 -10.42 -12.60
C ASN A 20 5.34 -9.59 -12.14
N PHE A 21 5.26 -8.32 -12.55
CA PHE A 21 4.02 -7.56 -12.42
C PHE A 21 3.04 -8.04 -13.50
N ASN A 22 2.34 -9.15 -13.26
CA ASN A 22 1.19 -9.48 -14.08
C ASN A 22 0.07 -8.46 -13.83
N LYS A 23 -0.75 -8.18 -14.87
CA LYS A 23 -1.81 -7.16 -14.82
C LYS A 23 -2.70 -7.32 -13.59
N THR A 24 -3.04 -8.54 -13.22
CA THR A 24 -3.85 -8.87 -12.04
C THR A 24 -3.20 -8.38 -10.75
N ARG A 25 -1.92 -8.67 -10.52
CA ARG A 25 -1.21 -8.28 -9.29
C ARG A 25 -1.03 -6.76 -9.21
N PHE A 26 -0.84 -6.09 -10.34
CA PHE A 26 -0.82 -4.62 -10.40
C PHE A 26 -2.18 -4.00 -10.06
N ILE A 27 -3.27 -4.53 -10.64
CA ILE A 27 -4.65 -4.09 -10.35
C ILE A 27 -5.00 -4.32 -8.86
N ILE A 28 -4.60 -5.47 -8.28
CA ILE A 28 -4.78 -5.74 -6.84
C ILE A 28 -4.08 -4.68 -6.00
N GLY A 29 -2.86 -4.28 -6.38
CA GLY A 29 -2.13 -3.19 -5.71
C GLY A 29 -2.91 -1.87 -5.73
N ILE A 30 -3.43 -1.47 -6.90
CA ILE A 30 -4.24 -0.25 -7.03
C ILE A 30 -5.49 -0.31 -6.16
N ILE A 31 -6.23 -1.42 -6.20
CA ILE A 31 -7.47 -1.60 -5.42
C ILE A 31 -7.17 -1.51 -3.92
N LEU A 32 -6.11 -2.17 -3.44
CA LEU A 32 -5.70 -2.10 -2.03
C LEU A 32 -5.37 -0.66 -1.61
N THR A 33 -4.65 0.09 -2.44
CA THR A 33 -4.35 1.51 -2.16
C THR A 33 -5.63 2.34 -2.06
N VAL A 34 -6.58 2.16 -2.99
CA VAL A 34 -7.87 2.87 -2.99
C VAL A 34 -8.67 2.54 -1.72
N ILE A 35 -8.72 1.27 -1.31
CA ILE A 35 -9.40 0.85 -0.08
C ILE A 35 -8.80 1.54 1.16
N VAL A 36 -7.47 1.63 1.25
CA VAL A 36 -6.78 2.29 2.37
C VAL A 36 -7.12 3.77 2.42
N VAL A 37 -7.11 4.47 1.28
CA VAL A 37 -7.45 5.90 1.19
C VAL A 37 -8.89 6.14 1.62
N ILE A 38 -9.85 5.36 1.11
CA ILE A 38 -11.26 5.47 1.49
C ILE A 38 -11.45 5.21 2.99
N SER A 39 -10.78 4.19 3.53
CA SER A 39 -10.86 3.86 4.96
C SER A 39 -10.29 4.97 5.84
N LEU A 40 -9.18 5.58 5.42
CA LEU A 40 -8.58 6.71 6.10
C LEU A 40 -9.49 7.95 6.07
N GLU A 41 -10.05 8.28 4.91
CA GLU A 41 -11.01 9.39 4.78
C GLU A 41 -12.28 9.15 5.63
N ARG A 42 -12.81 7.93 5.62
CA ARG A 42 -13.94 7.56 6.46
C ARG A 42 -13.60 7.71 7.94
N SER A 43 -12.43 7.23 8.36
CA SER A 43 -11.97 7.34 9.76
C SER A 43 -11.79 8.79 10.20
N SER A 44 -11.21 9.65 9.34
CA SER A 44 -11.03 11.07 9.65
C SER A 44 -12.36 11.80 9.76
N ARG A 45 -13.33 11.54 8.86
CA ARG A 45 -14.68 12.11 8.94
C ARG A 45 -15.44 11.68 10.21
N VAL A 46 -15.26 10.44 10.65
CA VAL A 46 -15.83 9.97 11.93
C VAL A 46 -15.23 10.73 13.12
N LYS A 47 -13.93 11.01 13.10
CA LYS A 47 -13.26 11.80 14.16
C LYS A 47 -13.69 13.26 14.22
N VAL A 48 -14.09 13.87 13.09
CA VAL A 48 -14.53 15.28 13.01
C VAL A 48 -15.96 15.47 13.53
N LYS A 49 -16.75 14.41 13.72
CA LYS A 49 -18.20 14.51 13.97
C LYS A 49 -18.64 14.93 15.39
N GLN A 50 -17.76 15.43 16.26
CA GLN A 50 -18.16 16.00 17.56
C GLN A 50 -17.25 17.16 18.02
N PRO A 51 -17.72 18.42 17.91
CA PRO A 51 -17.59 19.39 18.98
C PRO A 51 -18.96 19.47 19.68
N SER A 52 -19.09 18.73 20.78
CA SER A 52 -20.23 18.93 21.68
C SER A 52 -20.16 20.35 22.24
N ASN A 53 -21.23 21.08 22.00
CA ASN A 53 -21.46 22.43 22.48
C ASN A 53 -21.47 22.39 24.02
N ARG A 54 -20.31 22.59 24.67
CA ARG A 54 -20.24 22.90 26.11
C ARG A 54 -20.70 24.34 26.31
N LYS A 55 -22.01 24.53 26.42
CA LYS A 55 -22.59 25.63 27.22
C LYS A 55 -23.13 25.04 28.50
#